data_AF-A0AAU6ZYI0-F1
#
_entry.id   AF-A0AAU6ZYI0-F1
#
_cell.length_a   1.000
_cell.length_b   1.000
_cell.length_c   1.000
_cell.angle_alpha   90.00
_cell.angle_beta   90.00
_cell.angle_gamma   90.00
#
_symmetry.space_group_name_H-M   'P 1'
#
loop_
_entity.id
_entity.type
_entity.pdbx_description
1 polymer ?
#
loop_
_entity_poly.entity_id
_entity_poly.type
_entity_poly.pdbx_seq_one_letter_code
_entity_poly.pdbx_strand_id
1 'polypeptide(L)'
;MAIALTVGLARSATEQAWPATVRSYRGSSLSSLFGIWAALFAALACATAGSFVKKAVYLRVTRRHGENVADGLRGQAFWGWFTMVWRFDLWLCGTAGIALAYSGIQLADDPHTAIGLGASGVVLLAAGMGAAANYWRAGVPIGVGVSAR
;
A
#
# COMPACT_ATOMS: atom_id res chain seq x y z
N MET A 1 13.93 -6.70 -1.83
CA MET A 1 15.38 -6.70 -2.17
C MET A 1 15.73 -5.79 -3.35
N ALA A 2 15.04 -5.88 -4.49
CA ALA A 2 15.34 -5.06 -5.68
C ALA A 2 15.18 -3.53 -5.47
N ILE A 3 14.21 -3.09 -4.66
CA ILE A 3 13.95 -1.66 -4.38
C ILE A 3 15.04 -1.05 -3.47
N ALA A 4 15.44 -1.77 -2.42
CA ALA A 4 16.53 -1.33 -1.54
C ALA A 4 17.85 -1.22 -2.30
N LEU A 5 18.11 -2.16 -3.23
CA LEU A 5 19.31 -2.16 -4.06
C LEU A 5 19.35 -0.99 -5.05
N THR A 6 18.20 -0.63 -5.65
CA THR A 6 18.10 0.51 -6.57
C THR A 6 18.25 1.85 -5.87
N VAL A 7 17.70 2.00 -4.66
CA VAL A 7 17.90 3.20 -3.83
C VAL A 7 19.36 3.34 -3.39
N GLY A 8 20.01 2.22 -3.02
CA GLY A 8 21.43 2.20 -2.66
C GLY A 8 22.37 2.57 -3.81
N LEU A 9 22.14 2.01 -5.00
CA LEU A 9 22.95 2.30 -6.20
C LEU A 9 22.74 3.73 -6.72
N ALA A 10 21.52 4.27 -6.60
CA ALA A 10 21.23 5.66 -6.96
C ALA A 10 21.96 6.65 -6.02
N ARG A 11 22.08 6.33 -4.73
CA ARG A 11 22.89 7.12 -3.78
C ARG A 11 24.37 7.14 -4.15
N SER A 12 24.98 5.98 -4.43
CA SER A 12 26.41 5.89 -4.73
C SER A 12 26.80 6.59 -6.05
N ALA A 13 25.96 6.52 -7.07
CA ALA A 13 26.24 7.13 -8.37
C ALA A 13 26.12 8.66 -8.36
N THR A 14 25.27 9.22 -7.50
CA THR A 14 25.07 10.68 -7.41
C THR A 14 26.09 11.38 -6.53
N GLU A 15 26.69 10.68 -5.57
CA GLU A 15 27.72 11.23 -4.66
C GLU A 15 29.05 11.56 -5.37
N GLN A 16 29.43 10.83 -6.41
CA GLN A 16 30.72 10.99 -7.09
C GLN A 16 30.71 12.04 -8.22
N ALA A 17 29.54 12.44 -8.71
CA ALA A 17 29.44 13.22 -9.95
C ALA A 17 29.51 14.75 -9.78
N TRP A 18 29.57 15.30 -8.56
CA TRP A 18 29.39 16.74 -8.32
C TRP A 18 30.51 17.42 -7.50
N PRO A 19 30.80 18.72 -7.77
CA PRO A 19 31.80 19.51 -7.04
C PRO A 19 31.52 19.57 -5.53
N ALA A 20 32.59 19.56 -4.72
CA ALA A 20 32.52 19.47 -3.25
C ALA A 20 31.69 20.59 -2.59
N THR A 21 31.65 21.78 -3.18
CA THR A 21 30.93 22.95 -2.67
C THR A 21 29.40 22.84 -2.74
N VAL A 22 28.86 21.96 -3.59
CA VAL A 22 27.40 21.71 -3.74
C VAL A 22 26.97 20.47 -2.93
N ARG A 23 27.92 19.71 -2.38
CA ARG A 23 27.70 18.39 -1.77
C ARG A 23 27.02 18.48 -0.39
N SER A 24 27.32 19.53 0.38
CA SER A 24 26.86 19.73 1.76
C SER A 24 25.40 20.20 1.89
N TYR A 25 24.84 20.88 0.89
CA TYR A 25 23.41 21.30 0.88
C TYR A 25 22.48 20.27 0.19
N ARG A 26 23.06 19.32 -0.55
CA ARG A 26 22.33 18.45 -1.51
C ARG A 26 22.12 17.01 -1.03
N GLY A 27 23.06 16.46 -0.25
CA GLY A 27 23.02 15.05 0.18
C GLY A 27 21.79 14.70 1.01
N SER A 28 21.35 15.58 1.92
CA SER A 28 20.14 15.41 2.72
C SER A 28 18.85 15.65 1.92
N SER A 29 18.85 16.65 1.04
CA SER A 29 17.67 17.06 0.27
C SER A 29 17.26 16.04 -0.80
N LEU A 30 18.22 15.52 -1.59
CA LEU A 30 17.93 14.53 -2.64
C LEU A 30 17.55 13.18 -2.05
N SER A 31 18.25 12.73 -1.01
CA SER A 31 17.93 11.45 -0.35
C SER A 31 16.53 11.46 0.28
N SER A 32 16.12 12.59 0.87
CA SER A 32 14.77 12.80 1.38
C SER A 32 13.72 12.75 0.25
N LEU A 33 13.99 13.42 -0.88
CA LEU A 33 13.10 13.38 -2.06
C LEU A 33 12.94 11.96 -2.62
N PHE A 34 14.04 11.23 -2.80
CA PHE A 34 13.99 9.83 -3.24
C PHE A 34 13.24 8.94 -2.25
N GLY A 35 13.39 9.16 -0.95
CA GLY A 35 12.63 8.45 0.09
C GLY A 35 11.13 8.69 -0.02
N ILE A 36 10.71 9.94 -0.22
CA ILE A 36 9.29 10.30 -0.41
C ILE A 36 8.72 9.62 -1.66
N TRP A 37 9.43 9.69 -2.80
CA TRP A 37 8.98 9.04 -4.03
C TRP A 37 8.91 7.52 -3.89
N ALA A 38 9.90 6.89 -3.25
CA ALA A 38 9.88 5.46 -2.97
C ALA A 38 8.66 5.05 -2.13
N ALA A 39 8.34 5.83 -1.08
CA ALA A 39 7.16 5.59 -0.26
C ALA A 39 5.85 5.75 -1.04
N LEU A 40 5.73 6.78 -1.88
CA LEU A 40 4.55 7.00 -2.73
C LEU A 40 4.35 5.88 -3.76
N PHE A 41 5.42 5.45 -4.44
CA PHE A 41 5.34 4.34 -5.39
C PHE A 41 5.01 3.02 -4.70
N ALA A 42 5.57 2.77 -3.52
CA ALA A 42 5.22 1.59 -2.73
C ALA A 42 3.75 1.61 -2.29
N ALA A 43 3.25 2.77 -1.83
CA ALA A 43 1.84 2.96 -1.49
C ALA A 43 0.93 2.65 -2.69
N LEU A 44 1.26 3.20 -3.87
CA LEU A 44 0.51 2.98 -5.09
C LEU A 44 0.54 1.51 -5.52
N ALA A 45 1.70 0.86 -5.46
CA ALA A 45 1.86 -0.54 -5.81
C ALA A 45 1.01 -1.45 -4.90
N CYS A 46 1.07 -1.24 -3.58
CA CYS A 46 0.29 -2.01 -2.62
C CYS A 46 -1.22 -1.75 -2.75
N ALA A 47 -1.65 -0.50 -2.91
CA ALA A 47 -3.05 -0.16 -3.14
C ALA A 47 -3.58 -0.80 -4.44
N THR A 48 -2.78 -0.77 -5.51
CA THR A 48 -3.07 -1.44 -6.78
C THR A 48 -3.20 -2.95 -6.60
N ALA A 49 -2.28 -3.58 -5.85
CA ALA A 49 -2.34 -5.00 -5.53
C ALA A 49 -3.62 -5.35 -4.75
N GLY A 50 -3.99 -4.56 -3.74
CA GLY A 50 -5.25 -4.71 -3.01
C GLY A 50 -6.48 -4.60 -3.92
N SER A 51 -6.47 -3.65 -4.87
CA SER A 51 -7.51 -3.50 -5.89
C SER A 51 -7.62 -4.72 -6.81
N PHE A 52 -6.49 -5.31 -7.21
CA PHE A 52 -6.48 -6.55 -7.97
C PHE A 52 -7.03 -7.73 -7.18
N VAL A 53 -6.63 -7.88 -5.91
CA VAL A 53 -7.16 -8.93 -5.01
C VAL A 53 -8.68 -8.78 -4.89
N LYS A 54 -9.17 -7.56 -4.64
CA LYS A 54 -10.61 -7.27 -4.59
C LYS A 54 -11.33 -7.76 -5.83
N LYS A 55 -10.86 -7.35 -7.02
CA LYS A 55 -11.46 -7.75 -8.31
C LYS A 55 -11.41 -9.25 -8.54
N ALA A 56 -10.26 -9.88 -8.29
CA ALA A 56 -10.06 -11.30 -8.52
C ALA A 56 -10.97 -12.15 -7.61
N VAL A 57 -11.09 -11.79 -6.32
CA VAL A 57 -11.94 -12.51 -5.38
C VAL A 57 -13.40 -12.25 -5.68
N TYR A 58 -13.81 -11.01 -5.94
CA TYR A 58 -15.18 -10.69 -6.32
C TYR A 58 -15.64 -11.51 -7.54
N LEU A 59 -14.86 -11.50 -8.62
CA LEU A 59 -15.16 -12.29 -9.83
C LEU A 59 -15.21 -13.80 -9.55
N ARG A 60 -14.35 -14.31 -8.67
CA ARG A 60 -14.37 -15.73 -8.28
C ARG A 60 -15.64 -16.08 -7.51
N VAL A 61 -16.08 -15.22 -6.60
CA VAL A 61 -17.28 -15.42 -5.79
C VAL A 61 -18.54 -15.33 -6.65
N THR A 62 -18.65 -14.30 -7.50
CA THR A 62 -19.83 -14.13 -8.37
C THR A 62 -19.96 -15.25 -9.39
N ARG A 63 -18.85 -15.74 -9.96
CA ARG A 63 -18.87 -16.92 -10.83
C ARG A 63 -19.37 -18.20 -10.15
N ARG A 64 -19.20 -18.31 -8.83
CA ARG A 64 -19.60 -19.51 -8.07
C ARG A 64 -21.04 -19.45 -7.56
N HIS A 65 -21.52 -18.25 -7.22
CA HIS A 65 -22.75 -18.09 -6.46
C HIS A 65 -23.77 -17.13 -7.11
N GLY A 66 -23.48 -16.55 -8.28
CA GLY A 66 -24.36 -15.62 -9.01
C GLY A 66 -24.08 -14.15 -8.68
N GLU A 67 -24.94 -13.24 -9.16
CA GLU A 67 -24.76 -11.79 -8.96
C GLU A 67 -25.27 -11.30 -7.59
N ASN A 68 -26.20 -12.04 -6.95
CA ASN A 68 -26.90 -11.62 -5.72
C ASN A 68 -26.31 -12.22 -4.44
N VAL A 69 -25.02 -12.56 -4.43
CA VAL A 69 -24.38 -13.34 -3.35
C VAL A 69 -24.45 -12.66 -1.99
N ALA A 70 -24.57 -11.34 -1.97
CA ALA A 70 -24.49 -10.57 -0.75
C ALA A 70 -25.77 -9.83 -0.34
N ASP A 71 -26.87 -10.07 -1.05
CA ASP A 71 -28.17 -9.54 -0.64
C ASP A 71 -28.61 -10.17 0.70
N GLY A 72 -28.73 -9.34 1.73
CA GLY A 72 -29.20 -9.77 3.04
C GLY A 72 -28.18 -10.47 3.93
N LEU A 73 -26.88 -10.42 3.60
CA LEU A 73 -25.84 -10.99 4.46
C LEU A 73 -25.64 -10.20 5.75
N ARG A 74 -25.45 -10.91 6.87
CA ARG A 74 -25.04 -10.32 8.14
C ARG A 74 -23.70 -9.58 7.96
N GLY A 75 -23.71 -8.28 8.29
CA GLY A 75 -22.54 -7.40 8.19
C GLY A 75 -22.45 -6.58 6.90
N GLN A 76 -23.43 -6.65 5.99
CA GLN A 76 -23.44 -5.87 4.74
C GLN A 76 -23.25 -4.36 4.97
N ALA A 77 -23.94 -3.79 5.97
CA ALA A 77 -23.80 -2.38 6.32
C ALA A 77 -22.37 -2.01 6.78
N PHE A 78 -21.74 -2.86 7.58
CA PHE A 78 -20.35 -2.66 8.01
C PHE A 78 -19.40 -2.72 6.81
N TRP A 79 -19.50 -3.74 5.96
CA TRP A 79 -18.63 -3.90 4.79
C TRP A 79 -18.85 -2.79 3.76
N GLY A 80 -20.09 -2.31 3.58
CA GLY A 80 -20.40 -1.15 2.75
C GLY A 80 -19.74 0.12 3.29
N TRP A 81 -19.94 0.44 4.57
CA TRP A 81 -19.27 1.59 5.21
C TRP A 81 -17.74 1.49 5.14
N PHE A 82 -17.19 0.33 5.46
CA PHE A 82 -15.74 0.11 5.54
C PHE A 82 -15.05 0.14 4.16
N THR A 83 -15.60 -0.57 3.17
CA THR A 83 -14.93 -0.78 1.86
C THR A 83 -15.43 0.11 0.74
N MET A 84 -16.65 0.65 0.82
CA MET A 84 -17.20 1.55 -0.21
C MET A 84 -17.05 3.02 0.17
N VAL A 85 -17.54 3.40 1.36
CA VAL A 85 -17.54 4.82 1.76
C VAL A 85 -16.13 5.32 2.04
N TRP A 86 -15.40 4.61 2.90
CA TRP A 86 -14.05 5.01 3.31
C TRP A 86 -12.95 4.34 2.51
N ARG A 87 -13.25 3.20 1.86
CA ARG A 87 -12.29 2.37 1.11
C ARG A 87 -11.08 2.00 1.98
N PHE A 88 -11.34 1.67 3.25
CA PHE A 88 -10.28 1.38 4.23
C PHE A 88 -9.37 0.24 3.79
N ASP A 89 -9.86 -0.70 2.99
CA ASP A 89 -9.03 -1.77 2.41
C ASP A 89 -7.88 -1.21 1.55
N LEU A 90 -8.11 -0.15 0.77
CA LEU A 90 -7.07 0.50 -0.03
C LEU A 90 -6.16 1.38 0.82
N TRP A 91 -6.72 2.08 1.82
CA TRP A 91 -5.90 2.83 2.78
C TRP A 91 -4.93 1.92 3.52
N LEU A 92 -5.40 0.77 4.03
CA LEU A 92 -4.56 -0.22 4.71
C LEU A 92 -3.44 -0.74 3.79
N CYS A 93 -3.75 -1.05 2.53
CA CYS A 93 -2.73 -1.47 1.57
C CYS A 93 -1.74 -0.33 1.25
N GLY A 94 -2.22 0.89 1.07
CA GLY A 94 -1.38 2.05 0.77
C GLY A 94 -0.44 2.41 1.92
N THR A 95 -0.96 2.51 3.15
CA THR A 95 -0.17 2.81 4.35
C THR A 95 0.81 1.68 4.66
N ALA A 96 0.45 0.43 4.38
CA ALA A 96 1.39 -0.68 4.44
C ALA A 96 2.57 -0.51 3.47
N GLY A 97 2.30 -0.09 2.22
CA GLY A 97 3.36 0.20 1.25
C GLY A 97 4.32 1.28 1.73
N ILE A 98 3.81 2.34 2.35
CA ILE A 98 4.61 3.41 2.98
C ILE A 98 5.48 2.82 4.10
N ALA A 99 4.88 2.08 5.04
CA ALA A 99 5.58 1.50 6.18
C ALA A 99 6.71 0.55 5.73
N LEU A 100 6.45 -0.28 4.71
CA LEU A 100 7.45 -1.18 4.13
C LEU A 100 8.58 -0.44 3.42
N ALA A 101 8.28 0.66 2.72
CA ALA A 101 9.31 1.49 2.08
C ALA A 101 10.21 2.15 3.13
N TYR A 102 9.64 2.76 4.16
CA TYR A 102 10.41 3.37 5.26
C TYR A 102 11.20 2.34 6.06
N SER A 103 10.65 1.14 6.29
CA SER A 103 11.38 0.02 6.87
C SER A 103 12.66 -0.28 6.09
N GLY A 104 12.58 -0.33 4.75
CA GLY A 104 13.75 -0.56 3.90
C GLY A 104 14.79 0.57 3.96
N ILE A 105 14.34 1.82 4.09
CA ILE A 105 15.24 2.98 4.24
C ILE A 105 15.98 2.94 5.58
N GLN A 106 15.28 2.62 6.67
CA GLN A 106 15.83 2.63 8.02
C GLN A 106 16.71 1.41 8.33
N LEU A 107 16.70 0.36 7.50
CA LEU A 107 17.32 -0.92 7.81
C LEU A 107 18.83 -0.83 8.13
N ALA A 108 19.54 0.11 7.49
CA ALA A 108 20.97 0.30 7.72
C ALA A 108 21.29 1.17 8.94
N ASP A 109 20.42 2.15 9.25
CA ASP A 109 20.68 3.18 10.26
C ASP A 109 20.07 2.82 11.63
N ASP A 110 18.88 2.24 11.65
CA ASP A 110 18.16 1.80 12.86
C ASP A 110 17.36 0.50 12.58
N PRO A 111 18.00 -0.67 12.76
CA PRO A 111 17.37 -1.96 12.50
C PRO A 111 16.13 -2.23 13.36
N HIS A 112 16.06 -1.72 14.58
CA HIS A 112 14.91 -1.95 15.47
C HIS A 112 13.67 -1.24 14.96
N THR A 113 13.82 0.04 14.61
CA THR A 113 12.73 0.81 13.97
C THR A 113 12.36 0.21 12.62
N ALA A 114 13.35 -0.21 11.83
CA ALA A 114 13.11 -0.85 10.54
C ALA A 114 12.27 -2.14 10.67
N ILE A 115 12.59 -3.00 11.64
CA ILE A 115 11.83 -4.24 11.89
C ILE A 115 10.40 -3.92 12.35
N GLY A 116 10.22 -2.95 13.25
CA GLY A 116 8.90 -2.54 13.72
C GLY A 116 8.01 -1.99 12.59
N LEU A 117 8.55 -1.13 11.75
CA LEU A 117 7.86 -0.61 10.55
C LEU A 117 7.59 -1.70 9.51
N GLY A 118 8.54 -2.62 9.33
CA GLY A 118 8.40 -3.74 8.41
C GLY A 118 7.29 -4.69 8.85
N ALA A 119 7.30 -5.09 10.11
CA ALA A 119 6.30 -5.97 10.70
C ALA A 119 4.90 -5.35 10.67
N SER A 120 4.77 -4.09 11.11
CA SER A 120 3.49 -3.36 11.03
C SER A 120 3.01 -3.22 9.58
N GLY A 121 3.91 -2.92 8.64
CA GLY A 121 3.59 -2.88 7.21
C GLY A 121 3.07 -4.21 6.68
N VAL A 122 3.70 -5.34 7.02
CA VAL A 122 3.22 -6.68 6.63
C VAL A 122 1.83 -6.96 7.20
N VAL A 123 1.61 -6.66 8.48
CA VAL A 123 0.31 -6.86 9.16
C VAL A 123 -0.78 -6.02 8.50
N LEU A 124 -0.52 -4.73 8.25
CA LEU A 124 -1.44 -3.83 7.58
C LEU A 124 -1.75 -4.29 6.15
N LEU A 125 -0.75 -4.78 5.41
CA LEU A 125 -0.94 -5.30 4.06
C LEU A 125 -1.84 -6.54 4.07
N ALA A 126 -1.58 -7.47 4.99
CA ALA A 126 -2.39 -8.67 5.14
C ALA A 126 -3.84 -8.33 5.53
N ALA A 127 -4.03 -7.38 6.47
CA ALA A 127 -5.35 -6.89 6.86
C ALA A 127 -6.07 -6.20 5.69
N GLY A 128 -5.38 -5.35 4.93
CA GLY A 128 -5.92 -4.66 3.76
C GLY A 128 -6.31 -5.63 2.64
N MET A 129 -5.45 -6.61 2.32
CA MET A 129 -5.75 -7.66 1.34
C MET A 129 -6.89 -8.57 1.81
N GLY A 130 -6.93 -8.92 3.09
CA GLY A 130 -8.01 -9.69 3.69
C GLY A 130 -9.35 -8.94 3.63
N ALA A 131 -9.36 -7.65 3.93
CA ALA A 131 -10.53 -6.81 3.79
C ALA A 131 -10.97 -6.68 2.32
N ALA A 132 -10.02 -6.49 1.39
CA ALA A 132 -10.28 -6.45 -0.04
C ALA A 132 -10.91 -7.76 -0.55
N ALA A 133 -10.45 -8.91 -0.05
CA ALA A 133 -11.02 -10.22 -0.35
C ALA A 133 -12.44 -10.43 0.21
N ASN A 134 -12.84 -9.67 1.24
CA ASN A 134 -14.18 -9.71 1.83
C ASN A 134 -15.13 -8.66 1.26
N TYR A 135 -14.69 -7.85 0.28
CA TYR A 135 -15.49 -6.79 -0.34
C TYR A 135 -16.86 -7.24 -0.87
N TRP A 136 -16.94 -8.46 -1.42
CA TRP A 136 -18.19 -9.01 -1.94
C TRP A 136 -19.32 -9.00 -0.90
N ARG A 137 -19.01 -9.05 0.40
CA ARG A 137 -20.00 -8.96 1.49
C ARG A 137 -20.72 -7.61 1.58
N ALA A 138 -20.22 -6.58 0.89
CA ALA A 138 -20.90 -5.28 0.81
C ALA A 138 -22.19 -5.35 -0.03
N GLY A 139 -22.36 -6.36 -0.89
CA GLY A 139 -23.58 -6.51 -1.71
C GLY A 139 -23.77 -5.43 -2.75
N VAL A 140 -22.68 -4.78 -3.18
CA VAL A 140 -22.71 -3.75 -4.20
C VAL A 140 -21.75 -4.13 -5.34
N PRO A 141 -22.17 -3.98 -6.61
CA PRO A 141 -21.30 -4.29 -7.73
C PRO A 141 -20.08 -3.36 -7.81
N ILE A 142 -18.98 -3.91 -8.32
CA ILE A 142 -17.76 -3.14 -8.58
C ILE A 142 -18.06 -2.06 -9.64
N GLY A 143 -17.68 -0.82 -9.36
CA GLY A 143 -17.83 0.31 -10.29
C GLY A 143 -18.98 1.26 -9.93
N VAL A 144 -19.80 0.91 -8.95
CA VAL A 144 -20.80 1.84 -8.39
C VAL A 144 -20.13 2.75 -7.37
N GLY A 145 -20.11 4.06 -7.65
CA GLY A 145 -19.61 5.07 -6.73
C GLY A 145 -20.70 5.52 -5.77
N VAL A 146 -20.55 5.22 -4.48
CA VAL A 146 -21.37 5.80 -3.41
C VAL A 146 -20.43 6.48 -2.42
N SER A 147 -20.49 7.82 -2.35
CA SER A 147 -19.81 8.61 -1.32
C SER A 147 -20.74 8.81 -0.12
N ALA A 148 -20.17 9.04 1.07
CA ALA A 148 -20.95 9.45 2.24
C ALA A 148 -21.84 10.66 1.87
N ARG A 149 -23.12 10.61 2.26
CA ARG A 149 -23.99 11.78 2.29
C ARG A 149 -23.78 12.54 3.59
#